data_AF-A0A2V7UL44-F1
#
_entry.id   AF-A0A2V7UL44-F1
#
_cell.length_a   1.000
_cell.length_b   1.000
_cell.length_c   1.000
_cell.angle_alpha   90.00
_cell.angle_beta   90.00
_cell.angle_gamma   90.00
#
_symmetry.space_group_name_H-M   'P 1'
#
loop_
_entity.id
_entity.type
_entity.pdbx_description
1 polymer ?
#
loop_
_entity_poly.entity_id
_entity_poly.type
_entity_poly.pdbx_seq_one_letter_code
_entity_poly.pdbx_strand_id
1 'polypeptide(L)'
;MQSVTSRRHATGRRSPIGLATRLKCPPSFSLRETVLSHGWYELVPFRWEDASSTLYRAEVLPDGSLHYFSLRQPGRLGRSIQIRWLTGDPAKEPKSILIARIRRILNLDLDLAPFLSLCRREPRLRYVPRRGAGRFLRCGNLYEEVFKAICGTNIAWKQAVLAINRVGTLGEPMGEFGLNAFPGAEKLLRVGESRLREVSRLGYRVPYLLDWSRRVAEGETGLDQVESGRVAPEEQKRFRLSVRGGRQLGNPVLPAESVRWADSQREGDSRDVRAIRSLECLCLLVRVSPLGQRTLGLQPKP
;
A
#
# COMPACT_ATOMS: atom_id res chain seq x y z
N MET A 1 -30.24 -42.83 -28.07
CA MET A 1 -28.97 -42.10 -28.29
C MET A 1 -29.31 -40.69 -28.74
N GLN A 2 -29.40 -39.74 -27.80
CA GLN A 2 -29.73 -38.34 -28.10
C GLN A 2 -28.43 -37.51 -28.09
N SER A 3 -28.26 -36.73 -29.16
CA SER A 3 -27.09 -35.91 -29.46
C SER A 3 -26.92 -34.76 -28.46
N VAL A 4 -25.77 -34.72 -27.79
CA VAL A 4 -25.32 -33.62 -26.95
C VAL A 4 -24.84 -32.48 -27.84
N THR A 5 -25.61 -31.39 -27.93
CA THR A 5 -25.17 -30.13 -28.54
C THR A 5 -24.45 -29.27 -27.50
N SER A 6 -23.17 -29.06 -27.76
CA SER A 6 -22.23 -28.22 -27.01
C SER A 6 -22.72 -26.76 -26.90
N ARG A 7 -23.00 -26.30 -25.68
CA ARG A 7 -23.20 -24.88 -25.37
C ARG A 7 -21.85 -24.18 -25.35
N ARG A 8 -21.61 -23.36 -26.37
CA ARG A 8 -20.50 -22.41 -26.42
C ARG A 8 -20.62 -21.43 -25.25
N HIS A 9 -19.59 -21.36 -24.43
CA HIS A 9 -19.41 -20.32 -23.43
C HIS A 9 -19.43 -18.95 -24.11
N ALA A 10 -20.41 -18.13 -23.74
CA ALA A 10 -20.49 -16.73 -24.14
C ALA A 10 -19.29 -15.98 -23.55
N THR A 11 -18.47 -15.43 -24.44
CA THR A 11 -17.39 -14.52 -24.13
C THR A 11 -17.95 -13.26 -23.47
N GLY A 12 -17.50 -12.99 -22.24
CA GLY A 12 -17.87 -11.78 -21.50
C GLY A 12 -17.58 -10.52 -22.32
N ARG A 13 -18.62 -9.70 -22.51
CA ARG A 13 -18.53 -8.39 -23.17
C ARG A 13 -17.50 -7.53 -22.42
N ARG A 14 -16.36 -7.28 -23.04
CA ARG A 14 -15.47 -6.17 -22.64
C ARG A 14 -16.24 -4.87 -22.82
N SER A 15 -16.53 -4.18 -21.73
CA SER A 15 -17.03 -2.79 -21.76
C SER A 15 -16.11 -1.92 -22.62
N PRO A 16 -16.64 -0.96 -23.40
CA PRO A 16 -15.83 -0.08 -24.23
C PRO A 16 -14.81 0.65 -23.36
N ILE A 17 -13.56 0.71 -23.85
CA ILE A 17 -12.43 1.36 -23.17
C ILE A 17 -12.76 2.85 -23.04
N GLY A 18 -13.30 3.26 -21.90
CA GLY A 18 -13.43 4.67 -21.54
C GLY A 18 -12.06 5.35 -21.59
N LEU A 19 -12.06 6.64 -21.95
CA LEU A 19 -10.83 7.42 -22.07
C LEU A 19 -10.08 7.41 -20.72
N ALA A 20 -8.83 6.92 -20.71
CA ALA A 20 -8.07 6.79 -19.47
C ALA A 20 -7.80 8.17 -18.84
N THR A 21 -8.14 8.33 -17.56
CA THR A 21 -7.75 9.53 -16.77
C THR A 21 -6.24 9.51 -16.57
N ARG A 22 -5.56 10.65 -16.69
CA ARG A 22 -4.11 10.74 -16.53
C ARG A 22 -3.74 11.47 -15.24
N LEU A 23 -2.85 10.87 -14.45
CA LEU A 23 -2.30 11.46 -13.23
C LEU A 23 -0.81 11.76 -13.42
N LYS A 24 -0.41 13.03 -13.27
CA LYS A 24 1.00 13.45 -13.36
C LYS A 24 1.81 12.86 -12.21
N CYS A 25 3.07 12.53 -12.48
CA CYS A 25 3.99 11.93 -11.51
C CYS A 25 5.32 12.70 -11.45
N PRO A 26 6.07 12.60 -10.34
CA PRO A 26 7.43 13.12 -10.27
C PRO A 26 8.35 12.51 -11.34
N PRO A 27 9.38 13.22 -11.84
CA PRO A 27 10.23 12.75 -12.93
C PRO A 27 10.91 11.39 -12.70
N SER A 28 11.21 11.06 -11.44
CA SER A 28 11.86 9.79 -11.06
C SER A 28 10.88 8.66 -10.78
N PHE A 29 9.57 8.87 -10.91
CA PHE A 29 8.58 7.88 -10.49
C PHE A 29 8.51 6.68 -11.43
N SER A 30 8.59 5.48 -10.84
CA SER A 30 8.31 4.19 -11.49
C SER A 30 7.16 3.50 -10.75
N LEU A 31 6.08 3.18 -11.46
CA LEU A 31 4.97 2.41 -10.91
C LEU A 31 5.45 1.03 -10.47
N ARG A 32 6.17 0.34 -11.36
CA ARG A 32 6.64 -1.02 -11.11
C ARG A 32 7.54 -1.08 -9.88
N GLU A 33 8.53 -0.20 -9.78
CA GLU A 33 9.45 -0.20 -8.63
C GLU A 33 8.74 0.24 -7.34
N THR A 34 7.71 1.09 -7.42
CA THR A 34 6.91 1.47 -6.25
C THR A 34 6.04 0.29 -5.77
N VAL A 35 5.36 -0.40 -6.68
CA VAL A 35 4.47 -1.52 -6.35
C VAL A 35 5.27 -2.70 -5.82
N LEU A 36 6.36 -3.07 -6.51
CA LEU A 36 7.20 -4.21 -6.17
C LEU A 36 8.30 -3.87 -5.15
N SER A 37 8.19 -2.72 -4.48
CA SER A 37 9.13 -2.32 -3.43
C SER A 37 9.07 -3.24 -2.20
N HIS A 38 7.91 -3.86 -1.95
CA HIS A 38 7.61 -4.76 -0.83
C HIS A 38 6.30 -5.51 -1.10
N GLY A 39 5.90 -6.42 -0.22
CA GLY A 39 4.76 -7.33 -0.44
C GLY A 39 3.35 -6.73 -0.37
N TRP A 40 3.13 -5.41 -0.15
CA TRP A 40 1.75 -4.89 0.00
C TRP A 40 0.85 -5.15 -1.20
N TYR A 41 1.42 -5.30 -2.40
CA TYR A 41 0.66 -5.62 -3.61
C TYR A 41 0.02 -7.03 -3.56
N GLU A 42 0.50 -7.92 -2.69
CA GLU A 42 -0.05 -9.25 -2.43
C GLU A 42 -1.31 -9.21 -1.53
N LEU A 43 -1.61 -8.06 -0.94
CA LEU A 43 -2.71 -7.88 -0.01
C LEU A 43 -3.91 -7.25 -0.70
N VAL A 44 -5.09 -7.85 -0.55
CA VAL A 44 -6.36 -7.18 -0.82
C VAL A 44 -6.40 -5.77 -0.21
N PRO A 45 -6.93 -4.76 -0.91
CA PRO A 45 -7.68 -4.87 -2.16
C PRO A 45 -6.79 -4.65 -3.40
N PHE A 46 -5.49 -4.95 -3.33
CA PHE A 46 -4.59 -4.90 -4.49
C PHE A 46 -4.59 -6.21 -5.28
N ARG A 47 -4.31 -6.08 -6.57
CA ARG A 47 -3.84 -7.18 -7.43
C ARG A 47 -2.82 -6.62 -8.41
N TRP A 48 -1.63 -7.19 -8.43
CA TRP A 48 -0.60 -6.86 -9.42
C TRP A 48 -0.62 -7.87 -10.57
N GLU A 49 -0.48 -7.36 -11.80
CA GLU A 49 -0.32 -8.18 -13.00
C GLU A 49 1.03 -7.87 -13.66
N ASP A 50 1.97 -8.80 -13.56
CA ASP A 50 3.35 -8.62 -14.05
C ASP A 50 3.42 -8.42 -15.57
N ALA A 51 2.68 -9.23 -16.33
CA ALA A 51 2.72 -9.23 -17.80
C ALA A 51 2.39 -7.84 -18.40
N SER A 52 1.44 -7.13 -17.80
CA SER A 52 1.00 -5.81 -18.27
C SER A 52 1.59 -4.65 -17.46
N SER A 53 2.28 -4.95 -16.35
CA SER A 53 2.73 -4.01 -15.32
C SER A 53 1.60 -3.10 -14.84
N THR A 54 0.49 -3.72 -14.45
CA THR A 54 -0.75 -3.04 -14.05
C THR A 54 -1.10 -3.38 -12.62
N LEU A 55 -1.33 -2.32 -11.82
CA LEU A 55 -1.89 -2.45 -10.48
C LEU A 55 -3.40 -2.28 -10.55
N TYR A 56 -4.15 -3.23 -10.03
CA TYR A 56 -5.58 -3.14 -9.85
C TYR A 56 -5.91 -2.89 -8.38
N ARG A 57 -6.97 -2.13 -8.14
CA ARG A 57 -7.46 -1.88 -6.78
C ARG A 57 -8.97 -1.68 -6.74
N ALA A 58 -9.58 -2.24 -5.71
CA ALA A 58 -10.96 -1.97 -5.34
C ALA A 58 -11.05 -0.98 -4.18
N GLU A 59 -11.99 -0.05 -4.26
CA GLU A 59 -12.25 1.01 -3.27
C GLU A 59 -13.75 1.13 -2.97
N VAL A 60 -14.06 1.43 -1.72
CA VAL A 60 -15.38 1.90 -1.28
C VAL A 60 -15.20 3.32 -0.76
N LEU A 61 -16.01 4.25 -1.25
CA LEU A 61 -16.03 5.62 -0.75
C LEU A 61 -17.01 5.79 0.42
N PRO A 62 -16.92 6.89 1.20
CA PRO A 62 -17.81 7.13 2.33
C PRO A 62 -19.31 7.17 1.97
N ASP A 63 -19.64 7.50 0.72
CA ASP A 63 -21.00 7.46 0.17
C ASP A 63 -21.49 6.04 -0.17
N GLY A 64 -20.68 5.02 0.09
CA GLY A 64 -20.95 3.61 -0.21
C GLY A 64 -20.70 3.23 -1.66
N SER A 65 -20.28 4.16 -2.52
CA SER A 65 -20.02 3.87 -3.93
C SER A 65 -18.79 2.97 -4.10
N LEU A 66 -18.91 2.02 -5.03
CA LEU A 66 -17.94 0.96 -5.28
C LEU A 66 -17.16 1.25 -6.56
N HIS A 67 -15.83 1.26 -6.45
CA HIS A 67 -14.94 1.62 -7.54
C HIS A 67 -13.89 0.55 -7.74
N TYR A 68 -13.77 0.07 -8.97
CA TYR A 68 -12.69 -0.83 -9.36
C TYR A 68 -11.87 -0.18 -10.47
N PHE A 69 -10.56 -0.05 -10.29
CA PHE A 69 -9.71 0.62 -11.27
C PHE A 69 -8.37 -0.06 -11.45
N SER A 70 -7.76 0.26 -12.59
CA SER A 70 -6.40 -0.14 -12.93
C SER A 70 -5.50 1.08 -13.10
N LEU A 71 -4.24 0.93 -12.68
CA LEU A 71 -3.17 1.89 -12.79
C LEU A 71 -2.06 1.29 -13.65
N ARG A 72 -1.71 1.99 -14.72
CA ARG A 72 -0.62 1.58 -15.62
C ARG A 72 0.27 2.76 -15.96
N GLN A 73 1.58 2.52 -16.01
CA GLN A 73 2.56 3.51 -16.45
C GLN A 73 3.23 3.05 -17.76
N PRO A 74 2.67 3.40 -18.93
CA PRO A 74 3.34 3.10 -20.19
C PRO A 74 4.59 3.98 -20.37
N GLY A 75 5.66 3.38 -20.90
CA GLY A 75 6.86 4.08 -21.31
C GLY A 75 7.90 4.20 -20.20
N ARG A 76 8.42 5.43 -20.01
CA ARG A 76 9.59 5.71 -19.17
C ARG A 76 9.23 6.32 -17.80
N LEU A 77 10.23 6.44 -16.94
CA LEU A 77 10.13 7.11 -15.64
C LEU A 77 9.45 8.48 -15.73
N GLY A 78 8.66 8.80 -14.71
CA GLY A 78 7.94 10.07 -14.59
C GLY A 78 6.81 10.28 -15.58
N ARG A 79 6.55 9.33 -16.49
CA ARG A 79 5.33 9.36 -17.29
C ARG A 79 4.10 9.28 -16.40
N SER A 80 3.04 9.99 -16.80
CA SER A 80 1.76 9.99 -16.10
C SER A 80 1.20 8.57 -15.99
N ILE A 81 0.61 8.26 -14.83
CA ILE A 81 -0.21 7.07 -14.66
C ILE A 81 -1.49 7.20 -15.49
N GLN A 82 -1.83 6.14 -16.21
CA GLN A 82 -3.13 5.94 -16.81
C GLN A 82 -4.02 5.22 -15.81
N ILE A 83 -5.17 5.82 -15.52
CA ILE A 83 -6.21 5.30 -14.66
C ILE A 83 -7.38 4.87 -15.55
N ARG A 84 -7.78 3.60 -15.47
CA ARG A 84 -9.00 3.10 -16.10
C ARG A 84 -9.95 2.59 -15.03
N TRP A 85 -11.16 3.13 -15.03
CA TRP A 85 -12.28 2.69 -14.21
C TRP A 85 -12.93 1.49 -14.89
N LEU A 86 -13.01 0.38 -14.16
CA LEU A 86 -13.55 -0.90 -14.61
C LEU A 86 -14.95 -1.12 -14.03
N THR A 87 -15.19 -0.60 -12.82
CA THR A 87 -16.51 -0.50 -12.17
C THR A 87 -16.62 0.86 -11.51
N GLY A 88 -17.80 1.47 -11.61
CA GLY A 88 -18.08 2.78 -10.99
C GLY A 88 -17.19 3.88 -11.56
N ASP A 89 -17.41 4.33 -12.80
CA ASP A 89 -16.71 5.54 -13.26
C ASP A 89 -17.16 6.74 -12.39
N PRO A 90 -16.26 7.38 -11.63
CA PRO A 90 -16.68 8.34 -10.62
C PRO A 90 -17.11 9.67 -11.22
N ALA A 91 -18.20 10.22 -10.67
CA ALA A 91 -18.57 11.62 -10.83
C ALA A 91 -17.49 12.56 -10.25
N LYS A 92 -17.58 13.87 -10.53
CA LYS A 92 -16.53 14.86 -10.22
C LYS A 92 -16.04 14.82 -8.77
N GLU A 93 -16.95 14.83 -7.79
CA GLU A 93 -16.60 14.81 -6.37
C GLU A 93 -15.96 13.48 -5.92
N PRO A 94 -16.60 12.30 -6.10
CA PRO A 94 -15.95 10.99 -5.88
C PRO A 94 -14.59 10.83 -6.56
N LYS A 95 -14.44 11.38 -7.78
CA LYS A 95 -13.21 11.31 -8.55
C LYS A 95 -12.08 12.06 -7.87
N SER A 96 -12.35 13.21 -7.24
CA SER A 96 -11.34 13.96 -6.50
C SER A 96 -10.79 13.15 -5.31
N ILE A 97 -11.68 12.47 -4.56
CA ILE A 97 -11.33 11.61 -3.44
C ILE A 97 -10.49 10.43 -3.91
N LEU A 98 -10.91 9.75 -4.98
CA LEU A 98 -10.16 8.61 -5.54
C LEU A 98 -8.80 9.03 -6.08
N ILE A 99 -8.69 10.20 -6.73
CA ILE A 99 -7.39 10.72 -7.17
C ILE A 99 -6.48 11.00 -5.97
N ALA A 100 -7.00 11.59 -4.89
CA ALA A 100 -6.23 11.80 -3.66
C ALA A 100 -5.76 10.47 -3.05
N ARG A 101 -6.64 9.45 -3.00
CA ARG A 101 -6.27 8.09 -2.56
C ARG A 101 -5.20 7.47 -3.47
N ILE A 102 -5.32 7.59 -4.79
CA ILE A 102 -4.32 7.06 -5.73
C ILE A 102 -2.96 7.76 -5.53
N ARG A 103 -2.94 9.08 -5.30
CA ARG A 103 -1.71 9.80 -4.95
C ARG A 103 -1.08 9.27 -3.68
N ARG A 104 -1.89 9.00 -2.64
CA ARG A 104 -1.43 8.39 -1.37
C ARG A 104 -0.89 6.99 -1.57
N ILE A 105 -1.64 6.11 -2.26
CA ILE A 105 -1.27 4.72 -2.56
C ILE A 105 0.09 4.67 -3.25
N LEU A 106 0.28 5.52 -4.27
CA LEU A 106 1.54 5.62 -5.00
C LEU A 106 2.57 6.51 -4.30
N ASN A 107 2.23 7.06 -3.14
CA ASN A 107 3.01 7.95 -2.32
C ASN A 107 3.63 9.12 -3.11
N LEU A 108 2.90 9.72 -4.07
CA LEU A 108 3.44 10.66 -5.05
C LEU A 108 3.91 12.00 -4.44
N ASP A 109 3.39 12.35 -3.28
CA ASP A 109 3.66 13.63 -2.60
C ASP A 109 4.92 13.59 -1.73
N LEU A 110 5.52 12.41 -1.50
CA LEU A 110 6.80 12.31 -0.79
C LEU A 110 7.94 12.84 -1.69
N ASP A 111 8.61 13.89 -1.22
CA ASP A 111 9.82 14.40 -1.84
C ASP A 111 11.00 13.47 -1.57
N LEU A 112 11.45 12.80 -2.62
CA LEU A 112 12.63 11.93 -2.59
C LEU A 112 13.89 12.63 -3.09
N ALA A 113 13.85 13.90 -3.50
CA ALA A 113 15.02 14.58 -4.06
C ALA A 113 16.25 14.57 -3.13
N PRO A 114 16.11 14.82 -1.80
CA PRO A 114 17.26 14.74 -0.88
C PRO A 114 17.85 13.33 -0.82
N PHE A 115 16.98 12.31 -0.72
CA PHE A 115 17.39 10.90 -0.70
C PHE A 115 18.08 10.48 -2.00
N LEU A 116 17.50 10.81 -3.15
CA LEU A 116 18.07 10.50 -4.46
C LEU A 116 19.40 11.23 -4.69
N SER A 117 19.58 12.42 -4.13
CA SER A 117 20.87 13.14 -4.14
C SER A 117 21.96 12.36 -3.40
N LEU A 118 21.63 11.78 -2.23
CA LEU A 118 22.54 10.90 -1.48
C LEU A 118 22.86 9.63 -2.29
N CYS A 119 21.86 8.97 -2.87
CA CYS A 119 22.05 7.76 -3.66
C CYS A 119 22.95 7.95 -4.89
N ARG A 120 22.97 9.15 -5.49
CA ARG A 120 23.87 9.45 -6.62
C ARG A 120 25.35 9.46 -6.19
N ARG A 121 25.63 9.86 -4.95
CA ARG A 121 26.99 9.95 -4.41
C ARG A 121 27.53 8.62 -3.91
N GLU A 122 26.66 7.76 -3.39
CA GLU A 122 27.01 6.43 -2.90
C GLU A 122 27.07 5.39 -4.04
N PRO A 123 28.24 4.84 -4.41
CA PRO A 123 28.38 3.89 -5.51
C PRO A 123 27.40 2.71 -5.46
N ARG A 124 27.14 2.16 -4.27
CA ARG A 124 26.23 1.01 -4.10
C ARG A 124 24.76 1.34 -4.38
N LEU A 125 24.39 2.63 -4.34
CA LEU A 125 23.01 3.09 -4.48
C LEU A 125 22.72 3.83 -5.79
N ARG A 126 23.70 3.99 -6.68
CA ARG A 126 23.53 4.71 -7.96
C ARG A 126 22.42 4.13 -8.84
N TYR A 127 22.04 2.86 -8.65
CA TYR A 127 20.94 2.22 -9.36
C TYR A 127 19.57 2.78 -8.96
N VAL A 128 19.40 3.25 -7.72
CA VAL A 128 18.11 3.71 -7.18
C VAL A 128 17.49 4.83 -8.03
N PRO A 129 18.17 5.97 -8.27
CA PRO A 129 17.63 7.02 -9.13
C PRO A 129 17.48 6.60 -10.60
N ARG A 130 18.29 5.65 -11.09
CA ARG A 130 18.22 5.16 -12.48
C ARG A 130 17.00 4.30 -12.75
N ARG A 131 16.56 3.53 -11.75
CA ARG A 131 15.37 2.68 -11.83
C ARG A 131 14.08 3.39 -11.40
N GLY A 132 14.21 4.50 -10.68
CA GLY A 132 13.06 5.17 -10.05
C GLY A 132 12.58 4.45 -8.79
N ALA A 133 13.50 3.78 -8.08
CA ALA A 133 13.25 3.10 -6.82
C ALA A 133 13.30 4.08 -5.62
N GLY A 134 13.00 3.57 -4.42
CA GLY A 134 13.03 4.34 -3.16
C GLY A 134 11.67 4.87 -2.70
N ARG A 135 10.60 4.53 -3.42
CA ARG A 135 9.22 4.84 -3.03
C ARG A 135 8.49 3.55 -2.66
N PHE A 136 7.67 3.62 -1.61
CA PHE A 136 6.85 2.49 -1.16
C PHE A 136 5.38 2.67 -1.54
N LEU A 137 4.74 1.57 -1.97
CA LEU A 137 3.29 1.45 -2.07
C LEU A 137 2.64 1.63 -0.69
N ARG A 138 1.48 2.29 -0.64
CA ARG A 138 0.70 2.49 0.59
C ARG A 138 -0.73 2.01 0.42
N CYS A 139 -1.45 1.94 1.53
CA CYS A 139 -2.90 1.71 1.55
C CYS A 139 -3.68 2.93 1.07
N GLY A 140 -4.97 2.73 0.76
CA GLY A 140 -5.86 3.79 0.29
C GLY A 140 -6.21 4.83 1.36
N ASN A 141 -6.16 4.42 2.63
CA ASN A 141 -6.39 5.28 3.79
C ASN A 141 -5.63 4.79 5.03
N LEU A 142 -5.65 5.58 6.11
CA LEU A 142 -4.95 5.22 7.34
C LEU A 142 -5.63 4.10 8.13
N TYR A 143 -6.96 3.95 8.02
CA TYR A 143 -7.68 2.82 8.62
C TYR A 143 -7.14 1.47 8.11
N GLU A 144 -7.07 1.28 6.80
CA GLU A 144 -6.53 0.06 6.17
C GLU A 144 -5.06 -0.15 6.53
N GLU A 145 -4.25 0.91 6.54
CA GLU A 145 -2.82 0.83 6.83
C GLU A 145 -2.56 0.33 8.26
N VAL A 146 -3.22 0.94 9.25
CA VAL A 146 -3.11 0.55 10.66
C VAL A 146 -3.68 -0.84 10.88
N PHE A 147 -4.81 -1.17 10.24
CA PHE A 147 -5.41 -2.49 10.34
C PHE A 147 -4.44 -3.59 9.89
N LYS A 148 -3.87 -3.45 8.69
CA LYS A 148 -2.91 -4.41 8.13
C LYS A 148 -1.65 -4.49 8.96
N ALA A 149 -1.20 -3.36 9.51
CA ALA A 149 -0.03 -3.33 10.38
C ALA A 149 -0.26 -4.08 11.70
N ILE A 150 -1.45 -3.97 12.31
CA ILE A 150 -1.84 -4.78 13.48
C ILE A 150 -1.80 -6.27 13.12
N CYS A 151 -2.37 -6.66 11.96
CA CYS A 151 -2.35 -8.05 11.50
C CYS A 151 -0.92 -8.61 11.40
N GLY A 152 0.04 -7.80 10.92
CA GLY A 152 1.43 -8.22 10.71
C GLY A 152 2.32 -8.28 11.95
N THR A 153 1.82 -7.90 13.13
CA THR A 153 2.63 -7.91 14.37
C THR A 153 3.02 -9.33 14.77
N ASN A 154 4.30 -9.59 15.07
CA ASN A 154 4.80 -10.87 15.61
C ASN A 154 4.33 -12.13 14.85
N ILE A 155 4.20 -12.07 13.52
CA ILE A 155 3.95 -13.24 12.66
C ILE A 155 4.83 -13.20 11.41
N ALA A 156 5.05 -14.35 10.78
CA ALA A 156 5.69 -14.43 9.47
C ALA A 156 4.85 -13.72 8.40
N TRP A 157 5.50 -13.16 7.38
CA TRP A 157 4.85 -12.41 6.30
C TRP A 157 3.79 -13.25 5.59
N LYS A 158 4.12 -14.51 5.28
CA LYS A 158 3.17 -15.45 4.66
C LYS A 158 1.88 -15.60 5.46
N GLN A 159 1.97 -15.60 6.80
CA GLN A 159 0.79 -15.70 7.66
C GLN A 159 -0.01 -14.39 7.67
N ALA A 160 0.67 -13.23 7.64
CA ALA A 160 0.01 -11.93 7.52
C ALA A 160 -0.76 -11.83 6.20
N VAL A 161 -0.16 -12.24 5.08
CA VAL A 161 -0.80 -12.27 3.76
C VAL A 161 -2.07 -13.11 3.79
N LEU A 162 -2.00 -14.34 4.32
CA LEU A 162 -3.17 -15.22 4.44
C LEU A 162 -4.27 -14.61 5.31
N ALA A 163 -3.92 -14.07 6.48
CA ALA A 163 -4.90 -13.48 7.40
C ALA A 163 -5.59 -12.25 6.79
N ILE A 164 -4.82 -11.33 6.19
CA ILE A 164 -5.34 -10.11 5.57
C ILE A 164 -6.22 -10.44 4.37
N ASN A 165 -5.81 -11.39 3.52
CA ASN A 165 -6.61 -11.82 2.38
C ASN A 165 -7.91 -12.52 2.81
N ARG A 166 -7.88 -13.33 3.88
CA ARG A 166 -9.12 -13.88 4.50
C ARG A 166 -10.02 -12.77 5.02
N VAL A 167 -9.49 -11.77 5.73
CA VAL A 167 -10.30 -10.61 6.16
C VAL A 167 -10.91 -9.87 4.97
N GLY A 168 -10.20 -9.73 3.85
CA GLY A 168 -10.75 -9.12 2.64
C GLY A 168 -11.97 -9.83 2.04
N THR A 169 -12.17 -11.12 2.33
CA THR A 169 -13.40 -11.84 1.95
C THR A 169 -14.66 -11.25 2.59
N LEU A 170 -14.52 -10.51 3.69
CA LEU A 170 -15.59 -9.79 4.37
C LEU A 170 -15.91 -8.44 3.71
N GLY A 171 -15.11 -8.00 2.74
CA GLY A 171 -15.28 -6.74 2.01
C GLY A 171 -16.44 -6.75 1.00
N GLU A 172 -16.61 -5.65 0.27
CA GLU A 172 -17.58 -5.59 -0.83
C GLU A 172 -17.02 -6.26 -2.09
N PRO A 173 -17.74 -7.20 -2.73
CA PRO A 173 -17.23 -7.94 -3.88
C PRO A 173 -17.25 -7.10 -5.17
N MET A 174 -16.18 -7.18 -5.96
CA MET A 174 -16.11 -6.65 -7.33
C MET A 174 -16.68 -7.64 -8.36
N GLY A 175 -17.83 -8.25 -8.06
CA GLY A 175 -18.53 -9.19 -8.95
C GLY A 175 -17.60 -10.12 -9.75
N GLU A 176 -17.62 -9.99 -11.07
CA GLU A 176 -16.87 -10.82 -12.02
C GLU A 176 -15.34 -10.74 -11.93
N PHE A 177 -14.79 -9.74 -11.24
CA PHE A 177 -13.34 -9.52 -11.19
C PHE A 177 -12.62 -10.34 -10.12
N GLY A 178 -13.36 -11.07 -9.27
CA GLY A 178 -12.81 -11.96 -8.24
C GLY A 178 -11.94 -11.24 -7.20
N LEU A 179 -12.20 -9.96 -6.96
CA LEU A 179 -11.50 -9.13 -5.98
C LEU A 179 -12.54 -8.47 -5.07
N ASN A 180 -12.19 -8.22 -3.81
CA ASN A 180 -13.05 -7.47 -2.89
C ASN A 180 -12.38 -6.15 -2.51
N ALA A 181 -13.18 -5.12 -2.27
CA ALA A 181 -12.73 -3.94 -1.56
C ALA A 181 -12.35 -4.31 -0.12
N PHE A 182 -11.50 -3.52 0.53
CA PHE A 182 -11.17 -3.77 1.93
C PHE A 182 -12.39 -3.47 2.82
N PRO A 183 -12.72 -4.30 3.83
CA PRO A 183 -13.89 -4.07 4.67
C PRO A 183 -13.75 -2.77 5.49
N GLY A 184 -14.72 -1.87 5.36
CA GLY A 184 -14.81 -0.65 6.17
C GLY A 184 -15.02 -0.94 7.67
N ALA A 185 -14.79 0.07 8.49
CA ALA A 185 -14.80 -0.04 9.94
C ALA A 185 -16.17 -0.52 10.48
N GLU A 186 -17.26 0.09 10.03
CA GLU A 186 -18.63 -0.22 10.42
C GLU A 186 -19.03 -1.64 10.00
N LYS A 187 -18.60 -2.05 8.79
CA LYS A 187 -18.84 -3.40 8.29
C LYS A 187 -18.16 -4.42 9.19
N LEU A 188 -16.92 -4.16 9.59
CA LEU A 188 -16.16 -5.08 10.41
C LEU A 188 -16.70 -5.17 11.85
N LEU A 189 -17.22 -4.07 12.40
CA LEU A 189 -17.92 -4.07 13.68
C LEU A 189 -19.20 -4.92 13.61
N ARG A 190 -19.97 -4.86 12.51
CA ARG A 190 -21.15 -5.71 12.30
C ARG A 190 -20.80 -7.20 12.17
N VAL A 191 -19.65 -7.54 11.57
CA VAL A 191 -19.16 -8.92 11.51
C VAL A 191 -18.93 -9.49 12.91
N GLY A 192 -18.44 -8.66 13.83
CA GLY A 192 -18.24 -9.03 15.23
C GLY A 192 -17.02 -9.92 15.48
N GLU A 193 -16.70 -10.10 16.75
CA GLU A 193 -15.46 -10.75 17.19
C GLU A 193 -15.38 -12.24 16.82
N SER A 194 -16.45 -12.99 17.06
CA SER A 194 -16.46 -14.45 16.83
C SER A 194 -16.13 -14.78 15.37
N ARG A 195 -16.85 -14.15 14.42
CA ARG A 195 -16.62 -14.36 13.00
C ARG A 195 -15.26 -13.83 12.54
N LEU A 196 -14.81 -12.69 13.07
CA LEU A 196 -13.50 -12.16 12.73
C LEU A 196 -12.37 -13.07 13.22
N ARG A 197 -12.49 -13.70 14.40
CA ARG A 197 -11.54 -14.73 14.88
C ARG A 197 -11.51 -15.95 13.98
N GLU A 198 -12.68 -16.46 13.59
CA GLU A 198 -12.83 -17.60 12.71
C GLU A 198 -12.16 -17.35 11.35
N VAL A 199 -12.44 -16.21 10.72
CA VAL A 199 -11.95 -15.86 9.38
C VAL A 199 -10.47 -15.48 9.40
N SER A 200 -10.06 -14.59 10.30
CA SER A 200 -8.69 -14.05 10.28
C SER A 200 -7.65 -15.00 10.85
N ARG A 201 -8.03 -15.86 11.81
CA ARG A 201 -7.10 -16.69 12.60
C ARG A 201 -6.03 -15.88 13.34
N LEU A 202 -6.30 -14.60 13.67
CA LEU A 202 -5.33 -13.68 14.28
C LEU A 202 -5.27 -13.70 15.83
N GLY A 203 -6.12 -14.52 16.47
CA GLY A 203 -6.06 -14.76 17.91
C GLY A 203 -6.20 -13.47 18.72
N TYR A 204 -5.21 -13.19 19.58
CA TYR A 204 -5.24 -12.04 20.50
C TYR A 204 -5.30 -10.67 19.82
N ARG A 205 -5.03 -10.57 18.51
CA ARG A 205 -5.05 -9.30 17.77
C ARG A 205 -6.47 -8.85 17.41
N VAL A 206 -7.45 -9.77 17.38
CA VAL A 206 -8.81 -9.44 16.96
C VAL A 206 -9.46 -8.33 17.80
N PRO A 207 -9.35 -8.32 19.14
CA PRO A 207 -9.81 -7.19 19.94
C PRO A 207 -9.19 -5.84 19.55
N TYR A 208 -7.92 -5.81 19.12
CA TYR A 208 -7.27 -4.57 18.67
C TYR A 208 -7.79 -4.10 17.32
N LEU A 209 -8.10 -5.03 16.42
CA LEU A 209 -8.73 -4.71 15.13
C LEU A 209 -10.13 -4.12 15.32
N LEU A 210 -10.91 -4.67 16.25
CA LEU A 210 -12.23 -4.14 16.59
C LEU A 210 -12.16 -2.81 17.34
N ASP A 211 -11.20 -2.64 18.25
CA ASP A 211 -10.92 -1.36 18.91
C ASP A 211 -10.59 -0.27 17.89
N TRP A 212 -9.69 -0.56 16.94
CA TRP A 212 -9.34 0.36 15.87
C TRP A 212 -10.53 0.67 14.96
N SER A 213 -11.31 -0.34 14.59
CA SER A 213 -12.52 -0.14 13.77
C SER A 213 -13.55 0.72 14.50
N ARG A 214 -13.74 0.51 15.81
CA ARG A 214 -14.65 1.31 16.63
C ARG A 214 -14.24 2.78 16.65
N ARG A 215 -12.98 3.04 16.96
CA ARG A 215 -12.42 4.41 16.98
C ARG A 215 -12.62 5.15 15.66
N VAL A 216 -12.35 4.48 14.53
CA VAL A 216 -12.56 5.08 13.21
C VAL A 216 -14.04 5.33 12.93
N ALA A 217 -14.93 4.38 13.25
CA ALA A 217 -16.38 4.54 13.07
C ALA A 217 -16.97 5.65 13.97
N GLU A 218 -16.36 5.90 15.13
CA GLU A 218 -16.74 6.97 16.07
C GLU A 218 -16.07 8.32 15.77
N GLY A 219 -15.28 8.42 14.69
CA GLY A 219 -14.64 9.67 14.27
C GLY A 219 -13.32 9.97 14.98
N GLU A 220 -12.39 9.00 14.97
CA GLU A 220 -11.05 9.13 15.55
C GLU A 220 -10.41 10.50 15.27
N THR A 221 -10.21 11.27 16.35
CA THR A 221 -9.66 12.61 16.26
C THR A 221 -8.21 12.58 15.75
N GLY A 222 -7.87 13.44 14.80
CA GLY A 222 -6.52 13.49 14.24
C GLY A 222 -6.31 12.58 13.03
N LEU A 223 -7.23 11.67 12.71
CA LEU A 223 -7.09 10.71 11.62
C LEU A 223 -6.84 11.41 10.28
N ASP A 224 -7.69 12.37 9.91
CA ASP A 224 -7.60 13.12 8.66
C ASP A 224 -6.36 14.01 8.60
N GLN A 225 -5.98 14.61 9.73
CA GLN A 225 -4.80 15.46 9.84
C GLN A 225 -3.51 14.63 9.68
N VAL A 226 -3.45 13.44 10.28
CA VAL A 226 -2.34 12.49 10.11
C VAL A 226 -2.31 11.93 8.70
N GLU A 227 -3.48 11.59 8.15
CA GLU A 227 -3.63 11.07 6.80
C GLU A 227 -3.16 12.09 5.75
N SER A 228 -3.51 13.37 5.91
CA SER A 228 -3.07 14.47 5.04
C SER A 228 -1.60 14.88 5.23
N GLY A 229 -0.92 14.34 6.26
CA GLY A 229 0.48 14.67 6.57
C GLY A 229 0.69 16.08 7.13
N ARG A 230 -0.39 16.78 7.52
CA ARG A 230 -0.39 18.17 8.00
C ARG A 230 -0.23 18.30 9.51
N VAL A 231 0.51 17.37 10.11
CA VAL A 231 0.74 17.30 11.56
C VAL A 231 2.23 17.23 11.85
N ALA A 232 2.62 17.74 13.03
CA ALA A 232 4.00 17.69 13.47
C ALA A 232 4.48 16.23 13.66
N PRO A 233 5.78 15.93 13.52
CA PRO A 233 6.28 14.56 13.68
C PRO A 233 5.93 13.95 15.03
N GLU A 234 5.98 14.76 16.09
CA GLU A 234 5.58 14.33 17.44
C GLU A 234 4.09 14.04 17.57
N GLU A 235 3.23 14.74 16.83
CA GLU A 235 1.79 14.44 16.75
C GLU A 235 1.54 13.14 15.99
N GLN A 236 2.24 12.92 14.87
CA GLN A 236 2.17 11.65 14.15
C GLN A 236 2.60 10.48 15.04
N LYS A 237 3.69 10.66 15.80
CA LYS A 237 4.19 9.67 16.75
C LYS A 237 3.18 9.42 17.88
N ARG A 238 2.67 10.48 18.52
CA ARG A 238 1.64 10.38 19.56
C ARG A 238 0.39 9.64 19.06
N PHE A 239 -0.07 9.97 17.86
CA PHE A 239 -1.20 9.29 17.23
C PHE A 239 -0.94 7.78 17.08
N ARG A 240 0.19 7.40 16.46
CA ARG A 240 0.55 5.99 16.24
C ARG A 240 0.69 5.20 17.54
N LEU A 241 1.24 5.82 18.59
CA LEU A 241 1.39 5.19 19.90
C LEU A 241 0.06 5.04 20.65
N SER A 242 -0.96 5.82 20.29
CA SER A 242 -2.30 5.70 20.88
C SER A 242 -3.06 4.46 20.39
N VAL A 243 -2.64 3.85 19.28
CA VAL A 243 -3.29 2.65 18.71
C VAL A 243 -2.91 1.41 19.52
N ARG A 244 -3.92 0.72 20.07
CA ARG A 244 -3.73 -0.53 20.82
C ARG A 244 -3.25 -1.65 19.89
N GLY A 245 -2.35 -2.50 20.39
CA GLY A 245 -1.66 -3.49 19.56
C GLY A 245 -0.62 -2.89 18.60
N GLY A 246 -0.46 -1.57 18.60
CA GLY A 246 0.39 -0.81 17.70
C GLY A 246 1.67 -0.24 18.34
N ARG A 247 2.10 -0.71 19.52
CA ARG A 247 3.36 -0.23 20.13
C ARG A 247 4.59 -0.42 19.22
N GLN A 248 4.53 -1.34 18.27
CA GLN A 248 5.53 -1.52 17.20
C GLN A 248 5.31 -0.62 15.96
N LEU A 249 4.17 0.08 15.81
CA LEU A 249 3.92 1.08 14.74
C LEU A 249 4.76 2.34 14.89
N GLY A 250 5.38 2.56 16.06
CA GLY A 250 6.38 3.60 16.29
C GLY A 250 7.73 3.32 15.60
N ASN A 251 7.93 2.10 15.09
CA ASN A 251 9.02 1.71 14.22
C ASN A 251 8.44 1.16 12.89
N PRO A 252 9.15 1.23 11.76
CA PRO A 252 8.67 0.71 10.49
C PRO A 252 8.18 -0.74 10.60
N VAL A 253 6.87 -0.95 10.44
CA VAL A 253 6.32 -2.30 10.24
C VAL A 253 6.65 -2.71 8.82
N LEU A 254 7.83 -3.26 8.63
CA LEU A 254 8.13 -4.19 7.54
C LEU A 254 8.55 -5.51 8.18
N PRO A 255 7.80 -6.61 7.99
CA PRO A 255 8.28 -7.91 8.42
C PRO A 255 9.56 -8.24 7.67
N ALA A 256 10.58 -8.74 8.40
CA ALA A 256 11.91 -9.06 7.89
C ALA A 256 11.94 -10.02 6.68
N GLU A 257 10.81 -10.61 6.30
CA GLU A 257 10.64 -11.47 5.13
C GLU A 257 10.27 -10.72 3.84
N SER A 258 9.69 -9.52 3.93
CA SER A 258 9.50 -8.65 2.76
C SER A 258 10.84 -8.16 2.17
N VAL A 259 11.87 -8.14 3.01
CA VAL A 259 13.28 -7.93 2.64
C VAL A 259 13.84 -9.14 1.87
N ARG A 260 13.37 -10.36 2.14
CA ARG A 260 13.86 -11.59 1.48
C ARG A 260 13.43 -11.75 0.02
N TRP A 261 12.36 -11.08 -0.40
CA TRP A 261 11.98 -11.04 -1.81
C TRP A 261 12.95 -10.17 -2.63
N ALA A 262 13.50 -9.11 -2.02
CA ALA A 262 14.62 -8.37 -2.61
C ALA A 262 15.92 -9.21 -2.59
N ASP A 263 16.09 -10.08 -1.59
CA ASP A 263 17.22 -11.03 -1.50
C ASP A 263 17.18 -12.11 -2.60
N SER A 264 15.99 -12.63 -2.98
CA SER A 264 15.88 -13.71 -3.99
C SER A 264 16.20 -13.26 -5.43
N GLN A 265 16.36 -11.96 -5.66
CA GLN A 265 16.83 -11.40 -6.93
C GLN A 265 18.35 -11.16 -6.95
N ARG A 266 19.10 -11.55 -5.91
CA ARG A 266 20.54 -11.34 -5.82
C ARG A 266 21.27 -12.56 -5.26
N GLU A 267 21.80 -13.39 -6.15
CA GLU A 267 23.01 -14.14 -5.84
C GLU A 267 24.15 -13.12 -5.69
N GLY A 268 24.64 -12.91 -4.46
CA GLY A 268 25.87 -12.16 -4.23
C GLY A 268 25.88 -11.27 -2.99
N ASP A 269 26.53 -11.79 -1.94
CA ASP A 269 27.22 -11.07 -0.86
C ASP A 269 26.41 -10.48 0.33
N SER A 270 26.64 -11.10 1.49
CA SER A 270 25.97 -10.89 2.79
C SER A 270 26.32 -9.56 3.49
N ARG A 271 27.24 -8.75 2.92
CA ARG A 271 27.62 -7.44 3.45
C ARG A 271 26.69 -6.29 3.00
N ASP A 272 25.97 -6.43 1.89
CA ASP A 272 25.04 -5.40 1.40
C ASP A 272 23.69 -5.41 2.14
N VAL A 273 23.33 -6.53 2.76
CA VAL A 273 22.10 -6.72 3.55
C VAL A 273 22.03 -5.79 4.77
N ARG A 274 23.18 -5.47 5.39
CA ARG A 274 23.24 -4.51 6.52
C ARG A 274 23.11 -3.05 6.08
N ALA A 275 23.58 -2.71 4.89
CA ALA A 275 23.45 -1.36 4.33
C ALA A 275 21.99 -1.06 3.91
N ILE A 276 21.31 -2.06 3.33
CA ILE A 276 19.89 -1.95 2.95
C ILE A 276 19.00 -1.81 4.20
N ARG A 277 19.22 -2.60 5.26
CA ARG A 277 18.53 -2.45 6.56
C ARG A 277 18.67 -1.04 7.17
N SER A 278 19.82 -0.39 6.96
CA SER A 278 20.11 0.96 7.48
C SER A 278 19.42 2.05 6.63
N LEU A 279 19.25 1.82 5.34
CA LEU A 279 18.56 2.73 4.41
C LEU A 279 17.02 2.59 4.45
N GLU A 280 16.51 1.40 4.74
CA GLU A 280 15.07 1.13 4.93
C GLU A 280 14.50 1.81 6.18
N CYS A 281 15.32 2.00 7.23
CA CYS A 281 14.98 2.87 8.36
C CYS A 281 15.07 4.37 7.99
N LEU A 282 15.94 4.75 7.05
CA LEU A 282 16.15 6.14 6.65
C LEU A 282 14.95 6.71 5.88
N CYS A 283 14.29 5.91 5.04
CA CYS A 283 13.15 6.37 4.24
C CYS A 283 11.86 6.62 5.04
N LEU A 284 11.80 6.19 6.32
CA LEU A 284 10.66 6.46 7.21
C LEU A 284 11.00 7.46 8.34
N LEU A 285 12.26 7.92 8.45
CA LEU A 285 12.71 8.88 9.47
C LEU A 285 13.29 10.19 8.93
N VAL A 286 13.53 10.36 7.63
CA VAL A 286 14.07 11.63 7.12
C VAL A 286 12.94 12.61 6.77
N ARG A 287 12.35 13.24 7.79
CA ARG A 287 12.33 14.70 7.76
C ARG A 287 13.74 15.13 8.11
N VAL A 288 14.34 15.91 7.22
CA VAL A 288 15.68 16.47 7.32
C VAL A 288 15.79 17.27 8.62
N SER A 289 16.22 16.62 9.70
CA SER A 289 16.72 17.26 10.91
C SER A 289 18.25 17.32 10.81
N PRO A 290 18.91 18.42 11.21
CA PRO A 290 20.37 18.56 11.18
C PRO A 290 21.12 17.44 11.91
N LEU A 291 20.44 16.72 12.81
CA LEU A 291 21.00 15.59 13.56
C LEU A 291 21.23 14.32 12.71
N GLY A 292 20.50 14.13 11.62
CA GLY A 292 20.65 12.94 10.76
C GLY A 292 21.95 12.89 9.95
N GLN A 293 22.67 14.02 9.84
CA GLN A 293 23.97 14.07 9.15
C GLN A 293 25.12 13.55 10.02
N ARG A 294 25.00 13.60 11.36
CA ARG A 294 26.08 13.19 12.28
C ARG A 294 26.19 11.68 12.44
N THR A 295 25.08 10.96 12.38
CA THR A 295 25.03 9.49 12.56
C THR A 295 25.52 8.70 11.36
N LEU A 296 25.64 9.32 10.18
CA LEU A 296 26.10 8.65 8.95
C LEU A 296 27.59 8.85 8.64
N GLY A 297 28.33 9.62 9.43
CA GLY A 297 29.78 9.84 9.21
C GLY A 297 30.12 10.51 7.87
N LEU A 298 29.18 11.25 7.28
CA LEU A 298 29.31 11.85 5.93
C LEU A 298 29.82 13.31 5.93
N GLN A 299 30.39 13.79 7.03
CA GLN A 299 31.17 15.04 7.02
C GLN A 299 32.63 14.69 6.71
N PRO A 300 33.31 15.40 5.79
CA PRO A 300 34.76 15.32 5.73
C PRO A 300 35.31 15.80 7.08
N LYS A 301 36.21 15.03 7.69
CA LYS A 301 36.93 15.49 8.89
C LYS A 301 37.70 16.78 8.52
N PRO A 302 37.81 17.74 9.45
CA PRO A 302 38.57 18.96 9.23
C PRO A 302 40.02 18.66 8.86
#